data_AF-A0A536NDL2-F1
#
_entry.id   AF-A0A536NDL2-F1
#
_cell.length_a   1.000
_cell.length_b   1.000
_cell.length_c   1.000
_cell.angle_alpha   90.00
_cell.angle_beta   90.00
_cell.angle_gamma   90.00
#
_symmetry.space_group_name_H-M   'P 1'
#
loop_
_entity.id
_entity.type
_entity.pdbx_description
1 polymer ?
#
loop_
_entity_poly.entity_id
_entity_poly.type
_entity_poly.pdbx_seq_one_letter_code
_entity_poly.pdbx_strand_id
1 'polypeptide(L)'
;MSIAVRPAFEISPAGDYSLRASADFIGAWHEAPSEGEAAGGHLHLAFLTDAGWKPVGVCLTQSADSHVHGEVYGDATAPEVQAKVARILSLDVDGSGWPEVGLRD
;
A
#
# COMPACT_ATOMS: atom_id res chain seq x y z
N MET A 1 0.96 -7.30 24.92
CA MET A 1 0.33 -8.41 24.19
C MET A 1 -0.04 -7.85 22.82
N SER A 2 0.83 -7.99 21.83
CA SER A 2 0.61 -7.40 20.50
C SER A 2 -0.42 -8.25 19.76
N ILE A 3 -1.56 -7.66 19.40
CA ILE A 3 -2.50 -8.31 18.47
C ILE A 3 -1.84 -8.17 17.10
N ALA A 4 -1.20 -9.23 16.64
CA ALA A 4 -0.78 -9.32 15.26
C ALA A 4 -2.05 -9.37 14.40
N VAL A 5 -2.52 -8.20 13.95
CA VAL A 5 -3.45 -8.12 12.83
C VAL A 5 -2.67 -8.63 11.63
N ARG A 6 -3.04 -9.80 11.12
CA ARG A 6 -2.43 -10.35 9.91
C ARG A 6 -2.93 -9.52 8.73
N PRO A 7 -2.06 -9.13 7.79
CA PRO A 7 -2.51 -8.44 6.59
C PRO A 7 -3.44 -9.35 5.80
N ALA A 8 -4.46 -8.74 5.19
CA ALA A 8 -5.39 -9.43 4.31
C ALA A 8 -4.74 -9.80 2.97
N PHE A 9 -3.74 -9.02 2.53
CA PHE A 9 -2.94 -9.29 1.33
C PHE A 9 -1.55 -8.65 1.41
N GLU A 10 -0.67 -9.06 0.50
CA GLU A 10 0.67 -8.52 0.29
C GLU A 10 0.90 -8.24 -1.21
N ILE A 11 1.62 -7.17 -1.53
CA ILE A 11 2.06 -6.83 -2.89
C ILE A 11 3.58 -6.68 -2.87
N SER A 12 4.26 -7.37 -3.79
CA SER A 12 5.69 -7.26 -4.02
C SER A 12 5.94 -6.31 -5.18
N PRO A 13 6.48 -5.10 -4.95
CA PRO A 13 6.82 -4.19 -6.03
C PRO A 13 7.88 -4.78 -6.95
N ALA A 14 7.77 -4.53 -8.25
CA ALA A 14 8.82 -4.81 -9.21
C ALA A 14 9.75 -3.59 -9.33
N GLY A 15 10.86 -3.61 -8.59
CA GLY A 15 11.80 -2.49 -8.49
C GLY A 15 11.68 -1.68 -7.20
N ASP A 16 12.44 -0.59 -7.10
CA ASP A 16 12.43 0.28 -5.93
C ASP A 16 11.07 0.96 -5.78
N TYR A 17 10.49 0.90 -4.58
CA TYR A 17 9.20 1.50 -4.29
C TYR A 17 9.17 2.11 -2.89
N SER A 18 8.56 3.29 -2.76
CA SER A 18 8.35 3.96 -1.48
C SER A 18 6.87 4.25 -1.27
N LEU A 19 6.24 3.53 -0.33
CA LEU A 19 4.85 3.76 0.04
C LEU A 19 4.66 5.18 0.59
N ARG A 20 5.66 5.70 1.31
CA ARG A 20 5.66 7.07 1.81
C ARG A 20 5.61 8.08 0.66
N ALA A 21 6.45 7.94 -0.36
CA ALA A 21 6.45 8.84 -1.50
C ALA A 21 5.09 8.85 -2.23
N SER A 22 4.49 7.67 -2.41
CA SER A 22 3.13 7.55 -2.97
C SER A 22 2.08 8.22 -2.09
N ALA A 23 2.17 8.08 -0.77
CA ALA A 23 1.25 8.70 0.16
C ALA A 23 1.38 10.23 0.21
N ASP A 24 2.62 10.74 0.14
CA ASP A 24 2.91 12.18 0.06
C ASP A 24 2.34 12.77 -1.24
N PHE A 25 2.43 12.05 -2.37
CA PHE A 25 1.82 12.45 -3.64
C PHE A 25 0.29 12.54 -3.55
N ILE A 26 -0.36 11.60 -2.85
CA ILE A 26 -1.82 11.57 -2.66
C ILE A 26 -2.28 12.56 -1.57
N GLY A 27 -1.39 12.94 -0.64
CA GLY A 27 -1.71 13.78 0.52
C GLY A 27 -2.43 13.03 1.64
N ALA A 28 -2.18 11.72 1.80
CA ALA A 28 -2.93 10.83 2.70
C ALA A 28 -2.04 10.04 3.68
N TRP A 29 -0.83 10.54 3.98
CA TRP A 29 0.10 9.89 4.90
C TRP A 29 -0.24 10.16 6.37
N HIS A 30 -0.09 9.12 7.20
CA HIS A 30 -0.21 9.23 8.65
C HIS A 30 1.01 8.57 9.33
N GLU A 31 1.61 9.29 10.29
CA GLU A 31 2.65 8.72 11.14
C GLU A 31 2.03 7.68 12.08
N ALA A 32 2.69 6.52 12.21
CA ALA A 32 2.27 5.52 13.17
C ALA A 32 2.53 6.03 14.59
N PRO A 33 1.55 6.02 15.51
CA PRO A 33 1.79 6.37 16.90
C PRO A 33 2.83 5.39 17.49
N SER A 34 3.89 5.93 18.08
CA SER A 34 5.07 5.16 18.47
C SER A 34 4.80 4.21 19.65
N GLU A 35 4.39 2.98 19.37
CA GLU A 35 4.54 1.84 20.28
C GLU A 35 4.84 0.56 19.49
N GLY A 36 6.10 0.42 19.04
CA GLY A 36 6.61 -0.80 18.40
C GLY A 36 7.79 -0.53 17.46
N GLU A 37 8.73 -1.48 17.36
CA GLU A 37 9.99 -1.39 16.59
C GLU A 37 9.81 -1.20 15.07
N ALA A 38 8.58 -1.12 14.56
CA ALA A 38 8.25 -0.75 13.19
C ALA A 38 7.69 0.67 13.15
N ALA A 39 8.56 1.69 13.30
CA ALA A 39 8.19 3.10 13.11
C ALA A 39 8.02 3.45 11.61
N GLY A 40 7.29 2.62 10.86
CA GLY A 40 6.85 2.91 9.50
C GLY A 40 5.45 3.50 9.56
N GLY A 41 5.26 4.70 9.01
CA GLY A 41 3.92 5.28 8.86
C GLY A 41 3.02 4.42 7.97
N HIS A 42 1.75 4.80 7.86
CA HIS A 42 0.75 4.08 7.11
C HIS A 42 0.00 5.01 6.15
N LEU A 43 -0.50 4.44 5.07
CA LEU A 43 -1.37 5.09 4.11
C LEU A 43 -2.79 4.54 4.26
N HIS A 44 -3.75 5.42 4.54
CA HIS A 44 -5.17 5.06 4.48
C HIS A 44 -5.74 5.43 3.11
N LEU A 45 -6.36 4.45 2.47
CA LEU A 45 -7.15 4.66 1.25
C LEU A 45 -8.60 4.28 1.51
N ALA A 46 -9.51 5.03 0.90
CA ALA A 46 -10.91 4.66 0.84
C ALA A 46 -11.40 4.79 -0.61
N PHE A 47 -12.09 3.76 -1.11
CA PHE A 47 -12.63 3.75 -2.46
C PHE A 47 -13.86 2.84 -2.55
N LEU A 48 -14.56 2.89 -3.68
CA LEU A 48 -15.69 2.01 -3.97
C LEU A 48 -15.21 0.79 -4.77
N THR A 49 -15.73 -0.40 -4.47
CA THR A 49 -15.53 -1.60 -5.29
C THR A 49 -16.04 -1.39 -6.70
N ASP A 50 -15.33 -1.94 -7.69
CA ASP A 50 -15.77 -1.88 -9.09
C ASP A 50 -17.10 -2.64 -9.28
N ALA A 51 -17.27 -3.76 -8.56
CA ALA A 51 -18.51 -4.51 -8.51
C ALA A 51 -19.38 -4.01 -7.35
N GLY A 52 -20.54 -3.41 -7.66
CA GLY A 52 -21.57 -3.08 -6.67
C GLY A 52 -21.35 -1.82 -5.83
N TRP A 53 -20.31 -1.03 -6.11
CA TRP A 53 -20.10 0.31 -5.54
C TRP A 53 -20.09 0.33 -3.99
N LYS A 54 -19.50 -0.70 -3.38
CA LYS A 54 -19.43 -0.82 -1.92
C LYS A 54 -18.21 -0.07 -1.38
N PRO A 55 -18.34 0.68 -0.27
CA PRO A 55 -17.19 1.35 0.33
C PRO A 55 -16.21 0.34 0.93
N VAL A 56 -14.93 0.59 0.69
CA VAL A 56 -13.79 -0.18 1.21
C VAL A 56 -12.80 0.81 1.81
N GLY A 57 -12.34 0.52 3.02
CA GLY A 57 -11.15 1.15 3.61
C GLY A 57 -9.97 0.21 3.56
N VAL A 58 -8.77 0.74 3.35
CA VAL A 58 -7.52 -0.03 3.40
C VAL A 58 -6.49 0.73 4.21
N CYS A 59 -5.84 0.06 5.15
CA CYS A 59 -4.63 0.54 5.80
C CYS A 59 -3.43 -0.19 5.17
N LEU A 60 -2.48 0.59 4.67
CA LEU A 60 -1.28 0.08 4.00
C LEU A 60 -0.04 0.42 4.82
N THR A 61 0.83 -0.58 4.99
CA THR A 61 2.16 -0.41 5.56
C THR A 61 3.20 -0.99 4.61
N GLN A 62 4.45 -0.56 4.76
CA GLN A 62 5.57 -1.10 4.00
C GLN A 62 6.59 -1.70 4.96
N SER A 63 7.00 -2.93 4.67
CA SER A 63 8.05 -3.64 5.42
C SER A 63 9.45 -3.18 5.01
N ALA A 64 10.46 -3.59 5.79
CA ALA A 64 11.86 -3.24 5.54
C ALA A 64 12.42 -3.84 4.24
N ASP A 65 11.85 -4.94 3.75
CA ASP A 65 12.14 -5.60 2.47
C ASP A 65 11.27 -5.06 1.32
N SER A 66 10.64 -3.90 1.51
CA SER A 66 9.85 -3.14 0.51
C SER A 66 8.50 -3.74 0.11
N HIS A 67 8.07 -4.86 0.69
CA HIS A 67 6.72 -5.38 0.48
C HIS A 67 5.66 -4.44 1.06
N VAL A 68 4.53 -4.33 0.35
CA VAL A 68 3.38 -3.55 0.79
C VAL A 68 2.34 -4.49 1.36
N HIS A 69 1.99 -4.30 2.63
CA HIS A 69 0.97 -5.07 3.33
C HIS A 69 -0.32 -4.27 3.42
N GLY A 70 -1.45 -4.93 3.20
CA GLY A 70 -2.76 -4.30 3.27
C GLY A 70 -3.71 -4.98 4.24
N GLU A 71 -4.33 -4.16 5.09
CA GLU A 71 -5.47 -4.54 5.91
C GLU A 71 -6.76 -3.98 5.30
N VAL A 72 -7.77 -4.82 5.13
CA VAL A 72 -9.03 -4.46 4.47
C VAL A 72 -10.14 -4.26 5.49
N TYR A 73 -10.87 -3.17 5.34
CA TYR A 73 -12.02 -2.80 6.14
C TYR A 73 -13.26 -2.72 5.24
N GLY A 74 -14.28 -3.51 5.55
CA GLY A 74 -15.53 -3.62 4.78
C GLY A 74 -15.78 -5.03 4.23
N ASP A 75 -16.78 -5.17 3.36
CA ASP A 75 -17.28 -6.46 2.87
C ASP A 75 -16.65 -6.90 1.53
N ALA A 76 -15.60 -6.24 1.06
CA ALA A 76 -14.92 -6.57 -0.19
C ALA A 76 -13.90 -7.70 0.01
N THR A 77 -13.64 -8.49 -1.04
CA THR A 77 -12.67 -9.58 -0.96
C THR A 77 -11.24 -9.06 -1.06
N ALA A 78 -10.29 -9.70 -0.34
CA ALA A 78 -8.89 -9.29 -0.37
C ALA A 78 -8.27 -9.23 -1.78
N PRO A 79 -8.52 -10.19 -2.70
CA PRO A 79 -7.97 -10.13 -4.06
C PRO A 79 -8.48 -8.94 -4.90
N GLU A 80 -9.76 -8.59 -4.78
CA GLU A 80 -10.34 -7.44 -5.50
C GLU A 80 -9.72 -6.13 -5.00
N VAL A 81 -9.57 -6.01 -3.68
CA VAL A 81 -8.97 -4.83 -3.04
C VAL A 81 -7.49 -4.74 -3.37
N GLN A 82 -6.76 -5.85 -3.33
CA GLN A 82 -5.35 -5.93 -3.72
C GLN A 82 -5.13 -5.42 -5.15
N ALA A 83 -5.93 -5.91 -6.12
CA ALA A 83 -5.82 -5.49 -7.51
C ALA A 83 -6.11 -3.99 -7.69
N LYS A 84 -7.08 -3.44 -6.95
CA LYS A 84 -7.41 -2.02 -6.99
C LYS A 84 -6.31 -1.15 -6.38
N VAL A 85 -5.76 -1.56 -5.22
CA VAL A 85 -4.63 -0.90 -4.58
C VAL A 85 -3.40 -0.91 -5.49
N ALA A 86 -3.11 -2.04 -6.13
CA ALA A 86 -1.99 -2.15 -7.06
C ALA A 86 -2.09 -1.10 -8.17
N ARG A 87 -3.28 -0.94 -8.76
CA ARG A 87 -3.53 0.08 -9.79
C ARG A 87 -3.43 1.52 -9.29
N ILE A 88 -3.99 1.81 -8.12
CA ILE A 88 -3.94 3.17 -7.53
C ILE A 88 -2.48 3.59 -7.28
N LEU A 89 -1.65 2.64 -6.84
CA LEU A 89 -0.27 2.88 -6.45
C LEU A 89 0.74 2.55 -7.55
N SER A 90 0.28 2.18 -8.76
CA SER A 90 1.13 1.74 -9.87
C SER A 90 2.10 0.61 -9.49
N LEU A 91 1.65 -0.32 -8.66
CA LEU A 91 2.38 -1.54 -8.28
C LEU A 91 2.11 -2.71 -9.24
N ASP A 92 1.21 -2.52 -10.21
CA ASP A 92 0.91 -3.47 -11.28
C ASP A 92 1.77 -3.28 -12.53
N VAL A 93 2.78 -2.41 -12.48
CA VAL A 93 3.78 -2.19 -13.53
C VAL A 93 5.18 -2.59 -13.07
N ASP A 94 6.04 -2.99 -14.01
CA ASP A 94 7.47 -3.22 -13.74
C ASP A 94 8.22 -1.89 -13.70
N GLY A 95 8.66 -1.51 -12.50
CA GLY A 95 9.39 -0.28 -12.27
C GLY A 95 10.91 -0.43 -12.13
N SER A 96 11.45 -1.63 -12.33
CA SER A 96 12.88 -1.91 -12.16
C SER A 96 13.80 -1.04 -13.03
N GLY A 97 13.32 -0.58 -14.19
CA GLY A 97 14.07 0.28 -15.12
C GLY A 97 13.97 1.79 -14.87
N TRP A 98 13.10 2.27 -13.97
CA TRP A 98 12.92 3.72 -13.75
C TRP A 98 14.17 4.47 -13.26
N PRO A 99 15.00 3.91 -12.36
CA PRO A 99 16.21 4.59 -11.91
C PRO A 99 17.18 4.95 -13.05
N GLU A 100 17.23 4.11 -14.09
CA GLU A 100 18.11 4.31 -15.25
C GLU A 100 17.65 5.48 -16.12
N VAL A 101 16.34 5.74 -16.18
CA VAL A 101 15.77 6.90 -16.88
C VAL A 101 16.24 8.19 -16.21
N GLY A 102 16.20 8.26 -14.88
CA GLY A 102 16.62 9.45 -14.11
C GLY A 102 18.11 9.75 -14.16
N LEU A 103 18.95 8.77 -14.54
CA LEU A 103 20.39 8.98 -14.76
C LEU A 103 20.70 9.52 -16.17
N ARG A 104 19.74 9.44 -17.09
CA ARG A 104 19.94 9.82 -18.50
C ARG A 104 19.62 11.29 -18.78
N ASP A 105 18.78 11.91 -17.94
CA ASP A 105 18.29 13.29 -18.07
C ASP A 105 18.85 14.20 -16.96
#